data_AF-A0A847GTP7-F1
#
_entry.id   AF-A0A847GTP7-F1
#
_cell.length_a   1.000
_cell.length_b   1.000
_cell.length_c   1.000
_cell.angle_alpha   90.00
_cell.angle_beta   90.00
_cell.angle_gamma   90.00
#
_symmetry.space_group_name_H-M   'P 1'
#
loop_
_entity.id
_entity.type
_entity.pdbx_description
1 polymer ?
#
loop_
_entity_poly.entity_id
_entity_poly.type
_entity_poly.pdbx_seq_one_letter_code
_entity_poly.pdbx_strand_id
1 'polypeptide(L)'
;MPRFTDLFRGVCGFDRQAALEGRACPRSLKGWKAVAVAHDRRLSAGVFMRKPPFGRGKKSGVFRIVVWRTYRDPRGKERATSFLHRDEVDPALALLAKCDDRMPSA
;
A
#
# COMPACT_ATOMS: atom_id res chain seq x y z
N MET A 1 12.17 -11.43 27.00
CA MET A 1 12.35 -9.97 26.92
C MET A 1 11.64 -9.45 25.67
N PRO A 2 10.51 -8.73 25.79
CA PRO A 2 9.88 -8.14 24.62
C PRO A 2 10.80 -7.04 24.08
N ARG A 3 11.13 -7.08 22.79
CA ARG A 3 12.04 -6.12 22.16
C ARG A 3 11.34 -4.75 22.16
N PHE A 4 12.08 -3.69 22.48
CA PHE A 4 11.62 -2.30 22.57
C PHE A 4 10.78 -1.83 21.35
N THR A 5 10.97 -2.49 20.20
CA THR A 5 10.17 -2.34 18.98
C THR A 5 8.68 -2.68 19.11
N ASP A 6 8.27 -3.57 20.02
CA ASP A 6 6.87 -3.99 20.15
C ASP A 6 6.02 -2.99 20.94
N LEU A 7 6.63 -2.19 21.83
CA LEU A 7 5.94 -1.13 22.56
C LEU A 7 5.70 0.12 21.69
N PHE A 8 6.66 0.47 20.82
CA PHE A 8 6.46 1.56 19.85
C PHE A 8 5.38 1.24 18.79
N ARG A 9 5.18 -0.06 18.50
CA ARG A 9 4.16 -0.55 17.55
C ARG A 9 2.73 -0.36 18.04
N GLY A 10 2.49 -0.44 19.35
CA GLY A 10 1.16 -0.24 19.94
C GLY A 10 0.71 1.22 19.99
N VAL A 11 1.64 2.16 20.22
CA VAL A 11 1.32 3.58 20.45
C VAL A 11 1.01 4.35 19.15
N CYS A 12 1.48 3.84 17.99
CA CYS A 12 1.27 4.49 16.69
C CYS A 12 0.26 3.78 15.77
N GLY A 13 -0.38 2.70 16.21
CA GLY A 13 -1.43 2.01 15.44
C GLY A 13 -0.97 1.34 14.14
N PHE A 14 0.29 0.91 14.07
CA PHE A 14 0.84 0.23 12.89
C PHE A 14 0.52 -1.26 12.93
N ASP A 15 -0.63 -1.62 12.36
CA ASP A 15 -0.98 -3.01 12.12
C ASP A 15 -0.17 -3.59 10.93
N ARG A 16 0.03 -4.90 11.01
CA ARG A 16 0.94 -5.80 10.31
C ARG A 16 0.71 -5.90 8.79
N GLN A 17 0.75 -4.80 8.07
CA GLN A 17 0.83 -4.80 6.60
C GLN A 17 2.20 -4.32 6.20
N ALA A 18 2.88 -5.18 5.45
CA ALA A 18 4.18 -5.02 4.80
C ALA A 18 4.70 -3.59 4.89
N ALA A 19 5.86 -3.42 5.53
CA ALA A 19 6.62 -2.20 5.56
C ALA A 19 6.37 -1.39 4.28
N LEU A 20 5.53 -0.35 4.37
CA LEU A 20 5.46 0.67 3.34
C LEU A 20 6.70 1.56 3.44
N GLU A 21 7.86 0.99 3.76
CA GLU A 21 9.17 1.65 3.87
C GLU A 21 9.14 3.07 4.49
N GLY A 22 8.29 3.30 5.51
CA GLY A 22 8.15 4.61 6.16
C GLY A 22 7.39 5.68 5.34
N ARG A 23 6.58 5.28 4.36
CA ARG A 23 5.75 6.15 3.50
C ARG A 23 4.28 6.08 3.88
N ALA A 24 3.61 7.23 3.84
CA ALA A 24 2.18 7.33 4.01
C ALA A 24 1.40 6.53 2.93
N CYS A 25 0.27 5.95 3.31
CA CYS A 25 -0.64 5.28 2.39
C CYS A 25 -1.96 6.05 2.24
N PRO A 26 -2.62 5.98 1.06
CA PRO A 26 -3.95 6.55 0.88
C PRO A 26 -4.95 6.01 1.90
N ARG A 27 -5.77 6.91 2.48
CA ARG A 27 -6.79 6.54 3.48
C ARG A 27 -7.81 5.52 2.96
N SER A 28 -8.03 5.52 1.65
CA SER A 28 -8.91 4.58 0.94
C SER A 28 -8.47 3.11 1.03
N LEU A 29 -7.23 2.86 1.46
CA LEU A 29 -6.65 1.54 1.67
C LEU A 29 -6.77 1.03 3.11
N LYS A 30 -7.38 1.78 4.03
CA LYS A 30 -7.60 1.30 5.40
C LYS A 30 -8.39 -0.01 5.38
N GLY A 31 -7.83 -1.07 5.97
CA GLY A 31 -8.43 -2.40 6.02
C GLY A 31 -8.20 -3.28 4.78
N TRP A 32 -7.39 -2.84 3.82
CA TRP A 32 -6.98 -3.62 2.65
C TRP A 32 -5.60 -4.23 2.87
N LYS A 33 -5.40 -5.52 2.60
CA LYS A 33 -4.11 -6.21 2.77
C LYS A 33 -3.23 -6.04 1.55
N ALA A 34 -2.02 -5.49 1.70
CA ALA A 34 -1.04 -5.43 0.62
C ALA A 34 -0.63 -6.85 0.16
N VAL A 35 -0.68 -7.07 -1.16
CA VAL A 35 -0.24 -8.32 -1.83
C VAL A 35 1.12 -8.09 -2.48
N ALA A 36 1.23 -7.03 -3.29
CA ALA A 36 2.46 -6.60 -3.93
C ALA A 36 2.53 -5.07 -3.86
N VAL A 37 3.71 -4.52 -3.57
CA VAL A 37 3.96 -3.08 -3.54
C VAL A 37 5.32 -2.81 -4.18
N ALA A 38 5.40 -1.77 -4.99
CA ALA A 38 6.62 -1.27 -5.60
C ALA A 38 6.74 0.24 -5.41
N HIS A 39 7.95 0.70 -5.19
CA HIS A 39 8.26 2.11 -4.96
C HIS A 39 9.27 2.61 -5.99
N ASP A 40 9.13 3.88 -6.34
CA ASP A 40 10.16 4.71 -6.96
C ASP A 40 10.41 5.95 -6.06
N ARG A 41 11.31 6.85 -6.46
CA ARG A 41 11.62 8.10 -5.76
C ARG A 41 10.39 8.99 -5.58
N ARG A 42 9.46 8.99 -6.55
CA ARG A 42 8.28 9.88 -6.56
C ARG A 42 6.97 9.17 -6.30
N LEU A 43 6.82 7.96 -6.81
CA LEU A 43 5.56 7.22 -6.83
C LEU A 43 5.68 5.91 -6.07
N SER A 44 4.52 5.37 -5.72
CA SER A 44 4.33 4.05 -5.15
C SER A 44 3.14 3.42 -5.84
N ALA A 45 3.24 2.13 -6.17
CA ALA A 45 2.14 1.36 -6.72
C ALA A 45 1.96 0.09 -5.90
N GLY A 46 0.73 -0.39 -5.79
CA GLY A 46 0.46 -1.61 -5.05
C GLY A 46 -0.85 -2.26 -5.42
N VAL A 47 -0.85 -3.58 -5.28
CA VAL A 47 -2.00 -4.46 -5.38
C VAL A 47 -2.40 -4.85 -3.96
N PHE A 48 -3.65 -4.61 -3.63
CA PHE A 48 -4.22 -4.88 -2.31
C PHE A 48 -5.41 -5.82 -2.44
N MET A 49 -5.61 -6.66 -1.43
CA MET A 49 -6.72 -7.60 -1.35
C MET A 49 -7.53 -7.35 -0.07
N ARG A 50 -8.85 -7.38 -0.19
CA ARG A 50 -9.76 -7.47 0.95
C ARG A 50 -10.53 -8.77 0.87
N LYS A 51 -10.48 -9.57 1.94
CA LYS A 51 -11.34 -10.76 2.06
C LYS A 51 -12.79 -10.32 2.33
N PRO A 52 -13.78 -10.92 1.67
CA PRO A 52 -15.18 -10.63 1.97
C PRO A 52 -15.50 -11.00 3.43
N PRO A 53 -16.33 -10.20 4.13
CA PRO A 53 -16.61 -10.38 5.56
C PRO A 53 -17.43 -11.63 5.90
N PHE A 54 -18.14 -12.24 4.94
CA PHE A 54 -18.97 -13.42 5.17
C PHE A 54 -18.64 -14.51 4.14
N GLY A 55 -18.08 -15.62 4.62
CA GLY A 55 -17.77 -16.78 3.81
C GLY A 55 -19.00 -17.67 3.57
N ARG A 56 -19.25 -18.04 2.31
CA ARG A 56 -19.82 -19.32 1.83
C ARG A 56 -19.94 -19.23 0.31
N GLY A 57 -18.84 -19.48 -0.38
CA GLY A 57 -18.77 -19.46 -1.85
C GLY A 57 -17.33 -19.34 -2.30
N LYS A 58 -16.93 -20.12 -3.29
CA LYS A 58 -15.54 -20.24 -3.76
C LYS A 58 -14.92 -18.87 -4.10
N LYS A 59 -13.86 -18.55 -3.35
CA LYS A 59 -12.54 -18.10 -3.84
C LYS A 59 -12.50 -16.92 -4.84
N SER A 60 -12.61 -15.71 -4.33
CA SER A 60 -11.81 -14.58 -4.83
C SER A 60 -11.92 -13.40 -3.86
N GLY A 61 -10.80 -13.03 -3.23
CA GLY A 61 -10.74 -11.75 -2.51
C GLY A 61 -10.97 -10.61 -3.51
N VAL A 62 -11.50 -9.48 -3.04
CA VAL A 62 -11.57 -8.28 -3.89
C VAL A 62 -10.19 -7.71 -3.97
N PHE A 63 -9.67 -7.54 -5.20
CA PHE A 63 -8.40 -6.89 -5.44
C PHE A 63 -8.60 -5.41 -5.79
N ARG A 64 -7.64 -4.59 -5.41
CA ARG A 64 -7.59 -3.18 -5.75
C ARG A 64 -6.16 -2.80 -6.09
N ILE A 65 -6.01 -2.16 -7.24
CA ILE A 65 -4.75 -1.57 -7.68
C ILE A 65 -4.80 -0.09 -7.32
N VAL A 66 -3.75 0.41 -6.67
CA VAL A 66 -3.61 1.83 -6.33
C VAL A 66 -2.20 2.29 -6.63
N VAL A 67 -2.09 3.43 -7.29
CA VAL A 67 -0.86 4.20 -7.43
C VAL A 67 -1.01 5.49 -6.63
N TRP A 68 0.02 5.87 -5.90
CA TRP A 68 0.01 7.07 -5.06
C TRP A 68 1.39 7.69 -4.93
N ARG A 69 1.40 8.96 -4.56
CA ARG A 69 2.59 9.70 -4.15
C ARG A 69 2.47 10.12 -2.70
N THR A 70 3.61 10.26 -2.03
CA THR A 70 3.66 10.85 -0.69
C THR A 70 4.28 12.23 -0.72
N TYR A 71 3.81 13.09 0.16
CA TYR A 71 4.31 14.46 0.34
C TYR A 71 4.19 14.86 1.80
N ARG A 72 5.01 15.81 2.24
CA ARG A 72 4.83 16.43 3.56
C ARG A 72 3.92 17.64 3.44
N ASP A 73 2.88 17.69 4.26
CA ASP A 73 2.05 18.89 4.38
C ASP A 73 2.82 20.04 5.07
N PRO A 74 2.32 21.29 5.04
CA PRO A 74 2.99 22.41 5.70
C PRO A 74 3.19 22.24 7.22
N ARG A 75 2.52 21.27 7.84
CA ARG A 75 2.67 20.92 9.27
C ARG A 75 3.68 19.81 9.48
N GLY A 76 4.44 19.43 8.45
CA GLY A 76 5.44 18.37 8.49
C GLY A 76 4.85 16.95 8.53
N LYS A 77 3.52 16.79 8.40
CA LYS A 77 2.89 15.46 8.41
C LYS A 77 2.95 14.86 7.02
N GLU A 78 3.34 13.60 6.95
CA GLU A 78 3.33 12.87 5.68
C GLU A 78 1.89 12.54 5.25
N ARG A 79 1.60 12.76 3.97
CA ARG A 79 0.31 12.57 3.32
C ARG A 79 0.50 11.75 2.05
N ALA A 80 -0.57 11.11 1.62
CA ALA A 80 -0.61 10.36 0.37
C ALA A 80 -1.76 10.86 -0.51
N THR A 81 -1.53 10.92 -1.83
CA THR A 81 -2.57 11.20 -2.82
C THR A 81 -2.45 10.24 -4.00
N SER A 82 -3.58 9.84 -4.56
CA SER A 82 -3.67 9.01 -5.76
C SER A 82 -3.90 9.84 -7.03
N PHE A 83 -3.85 11.17 -6.93
CA PHE A 83 -3.87 12.05 -8.09
C PHE A 83 -2.51 12.03 -8.77
N LEU A 84 -2.50 11.68 -10.06
CA LEU A 84 -1.31 11.60 -10.90
C LEU A 84 -1.35 12.69 -11.97
N HIS A 85 -0.20 13.27 -12.26
CA HIS A 85 0.02 14.12 -13.42
C HIS A 85 0.26 13.28 -14.68
N ARG A 86 0.14 13.91 -15.86
CA ARG A 86 0.21 13.19 -17.15
C ARG A 86 1.57 12.52 -17.37
N ASP A 87 2.65 13.14 -16.91
CA ASP A 87 4.02 12.61 -16.96
C ASP A 87 4.28 11.49 -15.93
N GLU A 88 3.38 11.30 -14.96
CA GLU A 88 3.47 10.27 -13.94
C GLU A 88 2.79 8.96 -14.36
N VAL A 89 2.11 8.93 -15.52
CA VAL A 89 1.37 7.75 -16.00
C VAL A 89 2.31 6.61 -16.42
N ASP A 90 3.33 6.87 -17.25
CA ASP A 90 4.25 5.81 -17.68
C ASP A 90 5.06 5.23 -16.51
N PRO A 91 5.62 6.05 -15.58
CA PRO A 91 6.23 5.53 -14.37
C PRO A 91 5.28 4.71 -13.50
N ALA A 92 4.00 5.12 -13.40
CA ALA A 92 2.98 4.38 -12.68
C ALA A 92 2.75 2.98 -13.28
N LEU A 93 2.65 2.89 -14.61
CA LEU A 93 2.49 1.62 -15.32
C LEU A 93 3.71 0.72 -15.14
N ALA A 94 4.93 1.27 -15.22
CA ALA A 94 6.15 0.51 -14.98
C ALA A 94 6.22 -0.04 -13.54
N LEU A 95 5.74 0.71 -12.55
CA LEU A 95 5.63 0.24 -11.17
C LEU A 95 4.57 -0.86 -11.00
N LEU A 96 3.48 -0.79 -11.76
CA LEU A 96 2.45 -1.82 -11.75
C LEU A 96 2.93 -3.11 -12.40
N ALA A 97 3.69 -3.05 -13.50
CA ALA A 97 4.32 -4.22 -14.10
C ALA A 97 5.22 -4.95 -13.09
N LYS A 98 6.03 -4.21 -12.32
CA LYS A 98 6.83 -4.80 -11.22
C LYS A 98 5.99 -5.44 -10.11
N CYS A 99 4.76 -4.98 -9.91
CA CYS A 99 3.85 -5.60 -8.94
C CYS A 99 3.29 -6.92 -9.50
N ASP A 100 3.02 -6.96 -10.79
CA ASP A 100 2.55 -8.16 -11.50
C ASP A 100 3.61 -9.28 -11.44
N ASP A 101 4.88 -8.97 -11.72
CA ASP A 101 6.00 -9.90 -11.58
C ASP A 101 6.15 -10.52 -10.17
N ARG A 102 5.67 -9.80 -9.15
CA ARG A 102 5.73 -10.22 -7.74
C ARG A 102 4.47 -10.95 -7.29
N MET A 103 3.41 -10.98 -8.11
CA MET A 103 2.21 -11.70 -7.76
C MET A 103 2.47 -13.21 -7.86
N PRO A 104 1.96 -14.00 -6.91
CA PRO A 104 2.02 -15.45 -7.04
C PRO A 104 1.23 -15.86 -8.29
N SER A 105 1.92 -16.44 -9.28
CA SER A 105 1.30 -17.04 -10.46
C SER A 105 0.32 -18.13 -10.00
N ALA A 106 -0.90 -18.06 -10.55
CA ALA A 106 -2.00 -18.98 -10.25
C ALA A 106 -1.71 -20.41 -10.70
#